data_AF-A0A3C0TNV4-F1
#
_entry.id   AF-A0A3C0TNV4-F1
#
_cell.length_a   1.000
_cell.length_b   1.000
_cell.length_c   1.000
_cell.angle_alpha   90.00
_cell.angle_beta   90.00
_cell.angle_gamma   90.00
#
_symmetry.space_group_name_H-M   'P 1'
#
loop_
_entity.id
_entity.type
_entity.pdbx_description
1 polymer ?
#
loop_
_entity_poly.entity_id
_entity_poly.type
_entity_poly.pdbx_seq_one_letter_code
_entity_poly.pdbx_strand_id
1 'polypeptide(L)'
;MVHGFVRGISGAVVSFPVERNVPRLWLAAEDEIEAAEEEEKHAHFPVTTCTTCGQHYFVSFLKDFEYTRKKPGGGEAAGDSCYWEPLEESRGGCRALLLDRLIGGSDDENLEDHARTAPLHFCRYCGAAYPEELGRCRHCGATGVTVELFAVRQKKDNPGVLTSCLSCGANGRRMGSRYREPARPVRATNVADVHVLTQDMVHNSERQRLLVFCDNRQDAAFQAGWMKDHARRFRLRALMMGGLKDGPLSVGDLSRRIDDALEADESLSRALVPEVWLVVRKEGGGGRHEQERRKFLRIQVLREETLSSRQAFGLEPWGVAL
;
A
#
# COMPACT_ATOMS: atom_id res chain seq x y z
N MET A 1 -22.38 -1.09 24.66
CA MET A 1 -20.94 -1.22 24.34
C MET A 1 -20.91 -1.70 22.90
N VAL A 2 -20.33 -0.93 21.98
CA VAL A 2 -20.27 -1.31 20.56
C VAL A 2 -18.92 -2.00 20.35
N HIS A 3 -18.95 -3.24 19.88
CA HIS A 3 -17.76 -3.95 19.44
C HIS A 3 -17.74 -3.93 17.92
N GLY A 4 -16.64 -3.43 17.35
CA GLY A 4 -16.39 -3.46 15.92
C GLY A 4 -15.07 -4.17 15.66
N PHE A 5 -15.06 -5.02 14.65
CA PHE A 5 -13.83 -5.63 14.16
C PHE A 5 -13.39 -4.84 12.93
N VAL A 6 -12.14 -4.39 12.97
CA VAL A 6 -11.54 -3.62 11.89
C VAL A 6 -10.32 -4.39 11.42
N ARG A 7 -10.22 -4.56 10.11
CA ARG A 7 -9.09 -5.19 9.45
C ARG A 7 -8.53 -4.22 8.43
N GLY A 8 -7.20 -4.09 8.36
CA GLY A 8 -6.54 -3.27 7.35
C GLY A 8 -6.60 -3.92 5.97
N ILE A 9 -6.28 -3.14 4.93
CA ILE A 9 -6.21 -3.64 3.55
C ILE A 9 -4.99 -4.59 3.43
N SER A 10 -5.21 -5.90 3.51
CA SER A 10 -4.16 -6.93 3.48
C SER A 10 -3.52 -7.11 2.10
N GLY A 11 -4.27 -6.77 1.05
CA GLY A 11 -3.85 -6.89 -0.33
C GLY A 11 -5.07 -6.94 -1.23
N ALA A 12 -5.21 -5.93 -2.09
CA ALA A 12 -6.34 -5.90 -3.00
C ALA A 12 -6.19 -6.97 -4.09
N VAL A 13 -7.30 -7.63 -4.42
CA VAL A 13 -7.41 -8.62 -5.50
C VAL A 13 -8.59 -8.27 -6.40
N VAL A 14 -8.56 -8.71 -7.64
CA VAL A 14 -9.72 -8.64 -8.54
C VAL A 14 -10.16 -10.04 -8.94
N SER A 15 -11.47 -10.24 -9.05
CA SER A 15 -12.07 -11.40 -9.69
C SER A 15 -12.98 -10.98 -10.85
N PHE A 16 -13.30 -11.91 -11.74
CA PHE A 16 -14.07 -11.64 -12.97
C PHE A 16 -15.34 -12.50 -13.04
N PRO A 17 -16.38 -12.17 -12.26
CA PRO A 17 -17.61 -12.96 -12.20
C PRO A 17 -18.32 -13.01 -13.54
N VAL A 18 -18.99 -14.13 -13.85
CA VAL A 18 -19.60 -14.38 -15.19
C VAL A 18 -20.68 -13.34 -15.53
N GLU A 19 -21.42 -12.88 -14.52
CA GLU A 19 -22.51 -11.91 -14.67
C GLU A 19 -22.05 -10.53 -15.13
N ARG A 20 -20.74 -10.24 -15.04
CA ARG A 20 -20.17 -8.92 -15.33
C ARG A 20 -18.92 -9.05 -16.19
N ASN A 21 -18.80 -8.16 -17.18
CA ASN A 21 -17.56 -7.99 -17.95
C ASN A 21 -16.60 -6.96 -17.34
N VAL A 22 -16.85 -6.54 -16.09
CA VAL A 22 -16.00 -5.61 -15.36
C VAL A 22 -15.35 -6.33 -14.17
N PRO A 23 -14.09 -6.00 -13.83
CA PRO A 23 -13.42 -6.58 -12.66
C PRO A 23 -14.17 -6.19 -11.37
N ARG A 24 -14.34 -7.16 -10.48
CA ARG A 24 -14.81 -6.92 -9.11
C ARG A 24 -13.59 -6.79 -8.20
N LEU A 25 -13.40 -5.59 -7.63
CA LEU A 25 -12.30 -5.31 -6.70
C LEU A 25 -12.67 -5.74 -5.28
N TRP A 26 -11.70 -6.37 -4.62
CA TRP A 26 -11.75 -6.74 -3.21
C TRP A 26 -10.53 -6.14 -2.52
N LEU A 27 -10.72 -5.61 -1.31
CA LEU A 27 -9.63 -4.96 -0.54
C LEU A 27 -8.87 -5.96 0.34
N ALA A 28 -9.43 -7.15 0.54
CA ALA A 28 -8.77 -8.31 1.12
C ALA A 28 -9.19 -9.56 0.33
N ALA A 29 -8.27 -10.50 0.14
CA ALA A 29 -8.55 -11.78 -0.52
C ALA A 29 -9.52 -12.64 0.31
N GLU A 30 -9.50 -12.47 1.63
CA GLU A 30 -10.36 -13.21 2.55
C GLU A 30 -11.83 -12.80 2.43
N ASP A 31 -12.11 -11.51 2.17
CA ASP A 31 -13.47 -11.03 1.94
C ASP A 31 -14.07 -11.67 0.67
N GLU A 32 -13.24 -11.98 -0.32
CA GLU A 32 -13.65 -12.68 -1.54
C GLU A 32 -13.96 -14.15 -1.25
N ILE A 33 -13.10 -14.82 -0.48
CA ILE A 33 -13.29 -16.22 -0.08
C ILE A 33 -14.54 -16.39 0.80
N GLU A 34 -14.79 -15.46 1.73
CA GLU A 34 -15.97 -15.47 2.60
C GLU A 34 -17.26 -15.18 1.83
N ALA A 35 -17.20 -14.34 0.79
CA ALA A 35 -18.35 -13.99 -0.03
C ALA A 35 -18.67 -15.02 -1.13
N ALA A 36 -17.72 -15.89 -1.49
CA ALA A 36 -17.92 -16.90 -2.52
C ALA A 36 -18.56 -18.17 -1.94
N GLU A 37 -19.75 -18.54 -2.44
CA GLU A 37 -20.27 -19.89 -2.27
C GLU A 37 -19.35 -20.89 -3.00
N GLU A 38 -19.26 -22.15 -2.55
CA GLU A 38 -18.28 -23.12 -3.08
C GLU A 38 -18.34 -23.33 -4.61
N GLU A 39 -19.49 -23.06 -5.23
CA GLU A 39 -19.73 -23.17 -6.68
C GLU A 39 -19.39 -21.89 -7.49
N GLU A 40 -19.09 -20.77 -6.83
CA GLU A 40 -18.80 -19.46 -7.47
C GLU A 40 -17.34 -19.01 -7.34
N LYS A 41 -16.42 -19.92 -6.97
CA LYS A 41 -15.00 -19.56 -6.82
C LYS A 41 -14.39 -19.12 -8.15
N HIS A 42 -14.02 -17.85 -8.20
CA HIS A 42 -13.36 -17.24 -9.34
C HIS A 42 -11.85 -17.18 -9.13
N ALA A 43 -11.10 -17.10 -10.23
CA ALA A 43 -9.69 -16.80 -10.18
C ALA A 43 -9.51 -15.37 -9.69
N HIS A 44 -8.72 -15.18 -8.64
CA HIS A 44 -8.36 -13.87 -8.14
C HIS A 44 -6.96 -13.47 -8.61
N PHE A 45 -6.81 -12.19 -8.92
CA PHE A 45 -5.55 -11.62 -9.40
C PHE A 45 -5.14 -10.50 -8.45
N PRO A 46 -3.99 -10.63 -7.74
CA PRO A 46 -3.48 -9.55 -6.91
C PRO A 46 -3.27 -8.25 -7.69
N VAL A 47 -3.64 -7.13 -7.09
CA VAL A 47 -3.55 -5.80 -7.71
C VAL A 47 -2.32 -5.08 -7.20
N THR A 48 -1.56 -4.52 -8.13
CA THR A 48 -0.50 -3.56 -7.85
C THR A 48 -0.81 -2.25 -8.56
N THR A 49 -0.39 -1.12 -8.00
CA THR A 49 -0.60 0.21 -8.59
C THR A 49 0.72 0.98 -8.70
N CYS A 50 0.89 1.71 -9.80
CA CYS A 50 2.02 2.62 -9.98
C CYS A 50 1.97 3.71 -8.91
N THR A 51 3.05 3.85 -8.13
CA THR A 51 3.12 4.86 -7.05
C THR A 51 3.26 6.30 -7.57
N THR A 52 3.26 6.51 -8.89
CA THR A 52 3.41 7.82 -9.54
C THR A 52 2.10 8.27 -10.20
N CYS A 53 1.49 7.44 -11.05
CA CYS A 53 0.26 7.80 -11.78
C CYS A 53 -0.98 6.98 -11.41
N GLY A 54 -0.85 5.95 -10.56
CA GLY A 54 -1.98 5.11 -10.17
C GLY A 54 -2.35 3.99 -11.15
N GLN A 55 -1.68 3.84 -12.30
CA GLN A 55 -1.89 2.70 -13.21
C GLN A 55 -1.88 1.37 -12.47
N HIS A 56 -2.96 0.61 -12.59
CA HIS A 56 -3.06 -0.72 -11.99
C HIS A 56 -2.46 -1.79 -12.90
N TYR A 57 -2.02 -2.87 -12.27
CA TYR A 57 -1.59 -4.11 -12.89
C TYR A 57 -2.12 -5.27 -12.06
N PHE A 58 -2.63 -6.29 -12.74
CA PHE A 58 -2.99 -7.56 -12.13
C PHE A 58 -1.80 -8.51 -12.19
N VAL A 59 -1.74 -9.43 -11.23
CA VAL A 59 -0.68 -10.44 -11.14
C VAL A 59 -1.31 -11.81 -11.29
N SER A 60 -0.67 -12.67 -12.08
CA SER A 60 -0.94 -14.12 -12.10
C SER A 60 0.39 -14.87 -12.03
N PHE A 61 0.35 -16.15 -11.67
CA PHE A 61 1.52 -17.03 -11.71
C PHE A 61 1.19 -18.24 -12.57
N LEU A 62 2.00 -18.43 -13.60
CA LEU A 62 1.73 -19.35 -14.70
C LEU A 62 2.91 -20.30 -14.89
N LYS A 63 2.63 -21.59 -15.07
CA LYS A 63 3.61 -22.64 -15.35
C LYS A 63 4.30 -22.35 -16.69
N ASP A 64 5.64 -22.31 -16.67
CA ASP A 64 6.47 -22.13 -17.87
C ASP A 64 6.09 -20.89 -18.72
N PHE A 65 5.70 -19.79 -18.07
CA PHE A 65 5.37 -18.56 -18.80
C PHE A 65 6.60 -17.69 -19.05
N GLU A 66 6.88 -17.39 -20.31
CA GLU A 66 7.92 -16.42 -20.70
C GLU A 66 7.37 -15.37 -21.66
N TYR A 67 7.46 -14.09 -21.30
CA TYR A 67 7.15 -13.00 -22.22
C TYR A 67 8.26 -11.95 -22.27
N THR A 68 9.40 -12.35 -22.86
CA THR A 68 10.58 -11.49 -23.08
C THR A 68 10.73 -11.02 -24.53
N ARG A 69 10.02 -11.66 -25.47
CA ARG A 69 10.09 -11.42 -26.93
C ARG A 69 8.81 -10.74 -27.45
N LYS A 70 8.59 -10.77 -28.78
CA LYS A 70 7.40 -10.15 -29.40
C LYS A 70 6.07 -10.81 -28.99
N LYS A 71 6.08 -12.13 -28.77
CA LYS A 71 4.90 -12.90 -28.34
C LYS A 71 5.20 -13.66 -27.03
N PRO A 72 4.18 -13.93 -26.20
CA PRO A 72 4.30 -14.85 -25.08
C PRO A 72 4.72 -16.25 -25.57
N GLY A 73 5.49 -16.96 -24.76
CA GLY A 73 6.01 -18.30 -25.05
C GLY A 73 6.00 -19.21 -23.82
N GLY A 74 6.45 -20.44 -24.05
CA GLY A 74 6.37 -21.55 -23.10
C GLY A 74 4.95 -22.12 -22.98
N GLY A 75 4.63 -22.71 -21.84
CA GLY A 75 3.34 -23.33 -21.56
C GLY A 75 3.24 -24.76 -22.06
N GLU A 76 2.03 -25.33 -21.99
CA GLU A 76 1.76 -26.71 -22.34
C GLU A 76 1.04 -26.80 -23.70
N ALA A 77 1.52 -27.69 -24.57
CA ALA A 77 0.93 -27.91 -25.88
C ALA A 77 -0.38 -28.70 -25.75
N ALA A 78 -1.43 -28.22 -26.41
CA ALA A 78 -2.75 -28.85 -26.44
C ALA A 78 -3.33 -28.76 -27.86
N GLY A 79 -3.11 -29.80 -28.66
CA GLY A 79 -3.47 -29.82 -30.08
C GLY A 79 -2.67 -28.78 -30.86
N ASP A 80 -3.37 -27.94 -31.62
CA ASP A 80 -2.77 -26.88 -32.45
C ASP A 80 -2.49 -25.57 -31.68
N SER A 81 -2.75 -25.54 -30.37
CA SER A 81 -2.49 -24.36 -29.53
C SER A 81 -1.71 -24.72 -28.26
N CYS A 82 -1.34 -23.71 -27.47
CA CYS A 82 -0.81 -23.90 -26.12
C CYS A 82 -1.73 -23.26 -25.08
N TYR A 83 -1.47 -23.56 -23.82
CA TYR A 83 -2.07 -22.89 -22.67
C TYR A 83 -1.09 -22.86 -21.50
N TRP A 84 -1.30 -21.93 -20.58
CA TRP A 84 -0.51 -21.86 -19.35
C TRP A 84 -1.38 -22.18 -18.14
N GLU A 85 -0.92 -23.16 -17.37
CA GLU A 85 -1.59 -23.57 -16.13
C GLU A 85 -1.27 -22.58 -15.02
N PRO A 86 -2.25 -22.28 -14.14
CA PRO A 86 -1.97 -21.57 -12.89
C PRO A 86 -1.00 -22.41 -12.05
N LEU A 87 0.08 -21.80 -11.60
CA LEU A 87 1.05 -22.45 -10.72
C LEU A 87 1.58 -21.42 -9.75
N GLU A 88 1.52 -21.71 -8.45
CA GLU A 88 2.06 -20.80 -7.43
C GLU A 88 3.56 -20.55 -7.61
N GLU A 89 4.01 -19.35 -7.25
CA GLU A 89 5.43 -18.98 -7.25
C GLU A 89 6.28 -19.96 -6.42
N SER A 90 5.75 -20.41 -5.28
CA SER A 90 6.37 -21.39 -4.38
C SER A 90 6.68 -22.74 -5.06
N ARG A 91 5.95 -23.07 -6.12
CA ARG A 91 6.09 -24.28 -6.93
C ARG A 91 6.76 -24.04 -8.28
N GLY A 92 7.36 -22.86 -8.47
CA GLY A 92 8.05 -22.49 -9.70
C GLY A 92 7.18 -21.79 -10.75
N GLY A 93 5.99 -21.31 -10.37
CA GLY A 93 5.17 -20.46 -11.23
C GLY A 93 5.86 -19.17 -11.63
N CYS A 94 5.82 -18.84 -12.92
CA CYS A 94 6.39 -17.62 -13.45
C CYS A 94 5.38 -16.48 -13.32
N ARG A 95 5.80 -15.38 -12.68
CA ARG A 95 4.94 -14.20 -12.49
C ARG A 95 4.62 -13.55 -13.84
N ALA A 96 3.33 -13.42 -14.14
CA ALA A 96 2.79 -12.66 -15.26
C ALA A 96 2.15 -11.36 -14.74
N LEU A 97 2.46 -10.25 -15.41
CA LEU A 97 1.88 -8.93 -15.14
C LEU A 97 0.85 -8.63 -16.21
N LEU A 98 -0.34 -8.25 -15.81
CA LEU A 98 -1.51 -8.09 -16.69
C LEU A 98 -2.16 -6.73 -16.48
N LEU A 99 -2.93 -6.26 -17.45
CA LEU A 99 -3.84 -5.12 -17.32
C LEU A 99 -5.00 -5.25 -18.31
N ASP A 100 -6.13 -4.63 -17.99
CA ASP A 100 -7.30 -4.51 -18.86
C ASP A 100 -7.35 -3.16 -19.61
N ARG A 101 -6.74 -2.11 -19.05
CA ARG A 101 -6.70 -0.76 -19.65
C ARG A 101 -5.52 0.10 -19.16
N LEU A 102 -5.13 1.08 -19.97
CA LEU A 102 -4.21 2.16 -19.56
C LEU A 102 -4.98 3.36 -18.99
N ILE A 103 -4.48 3.89 -17.88
CA ILE A 103 -5.00 5.12 -17.25
C ILE A 103 -4.29 6.32 -17.88
N GLY A 104 -5.07 7.26 -18.41
CA GLY A 104 -4.56 8.54 -18.91
C GLY A 104 -3.85 8.48 -20.27
N GLY A 105 -4.00 7.39 -21.01
CA GLY A 105 -3.67 7.38 -22.45
C GLY A 105 -4.61 8.33 -23.21
N SER A 106 -4.13 8.93 -24.29
CA SER A 106 -5.04 9.52 -25.29
C SER A 106 -5.93 8.41 -25.85
N ASP A 107 -7.12 8.74 -26.35
CA ASP A 107 -8.08 7.78 -26.95
C ASP A 107 -7.46 6.92 -28.08
N ASP A 108 -6.28 7.29 -28.60
CA ASP A 108 -5.49 6.56 -29.61
C ASP A 108 -4.54 5.46 -29.07
N GLU A 109 -4.31 5.31 -27.76
CA GLU A 109 -3.43 4.24 -27.23
C GLU A 109 -4.19 2.91 -27.02
N ASN A 110 -4.41 2.18 -28.12
CA ASN A 110 -4.96 0.82 -28.07
C ASN A 110 -3.92 -0.18 -27.49
N LEU A 111 -4.33 -0.93 -26.47
CA LEU A 111 -3.49 -1.97 -25.84
C LEU A 111 -3.12 -3.10 -26.79
N GLU A 112 -3.93 -3.36 -27.80
CA GLU A 112 -3.67 -4.35 -28.85
C GLU A 112 -2.46 -3.96 -29.71
N ASP A 113 -2.29 -2.65 -29.96
CA ASP A 113 -1.22 -2.10 -30.79
C ASP A 113 0.05 -1.77 -29.97
N HIS A 114 -0.04 -1.81 -28.65
CA HIS A 114 1.07 -1.40 -27.79
C HIS A 114 2.21 -2.44 -27.82
N ALA A 115 3.43 -1.98 -28.18
CA ALA A 115 4.56 -2.85 -28.52
C ALA A 115 5.10 -3.74 -27.38
N ARG A 116 4.61 -3.57 -26.15
CA ARG A 116 4.98 -4.36 -24.96
C ARG A 116 3.80 -5.12 -24.35
N THR A 117 2.70 -5.25 -25.07
CA THR A 117 1.53 -5.99 -24.61
C THR A 117 1.17 -7.11 -25.59
N ALA A 118 0.55 -8.14 -25.06
CA ALA A 118 -0.04 -9.20 -25.86
C ALA A 118 -1.35 -9.65 -25.19
N PRO A 119 -2.45 -9.77 -25.94
CA PRO A 119 -3.69 -10.27 -25.37
C PRO A 119 -3.51 -11.73 -24.95
N LEU A 120 -4.10 -12.06 -23.81
CA LEU A 120 -4.25 -13.42 -23.29
C LEU A 120 -5.65 -13.55 -22.72
N HIS A 121 -6.22 -14.74 -22.89
CA HIS A 121 -7.56 -15.08 -22.46
C HIS A 121 -7.50 -15.97 -21.23
N PHE A 122 -8.04 -15.51 -20.10
CA PHE A 122 -7.98 -16.21 -18.83
C PHE A 122 -9.29 -16.92 -18.50
N CYS A 123 -9.20 -18.14 -18.00
CA CYS A 123 -10.34 -18.81 -17.40
C CYS A 123 -10.75 -18.08 -16.12
N ARG A 124 -12.02 -17.64 -16.05
CA ARG A 124 -12.59 -16.93 -14.91
C ARG A 124 -12.60 -17.73 -13.60
N TYR A 125 -12.47 -19.05 -13.67
CA TYR A 125 -12.55 -19.95 -12.51
C TYR A 125 -11.19 -20.35 -11.97
N CYS A 126 -10.29 -20.84 -12.83
CA CYS A 126 -8.97 -21.32 -12.38
C CYS A 126 -7.81 -20.35 -12.68
N GLY A 127 -7.98 -19.40 -13.60
CA GLY A 127 -6.92 -18.47 -13.99
C GLY A 127 -5.94 -19.02 -15.04
N ALA A 128 -6.25 -20.17 -15.66
CA ALA A 128 -5.46 -20.68 -16.78
C ALA A 128 -5.50 -19.69 -17.96
N ALA A 129 -4.36 -19.46 -18.61
CA ALA A 129 -4.24 -18.49 -19.69
C ALA A 129 -4.15 -19.17 -21.05
N TYR A 130 -4.73 -18.55 -22.07
CA TYR A 130 -4.79 -19.04 -23.44
C TYR A 130 -4.39 -17.92 -24.41
N PRO A 131 -3.72 -18.24 -25.54
CA PRO A 131 -3.44 -17.26 -26.59
C PRO A 131 -4.70 -16.73 -27.30
N GLU A 132 -5.78 -17.51 -27.30
CA GLU A 132 -7.04 -17.23 -28.01
C GLU A 132 -8.25 -17.51 -27.10
N GLU A 133 -9.40 -16.93 -27.44
CA GLU A 133 -10.66 -17.18 -26.75
C GLU A 133 -11.06 -18.66 -26.82
N LEU A 134 -11.60 -19.20 -25.72
CA LEU A 134 -11.96 -20.61 -25.65
C LEU A 134 -13.26 -20.80 -24.87
N GLY A 135 -14.21 -21.54 -25.45
CA GLY A 135 -15.51 -21.80 -24.82
C GLY A 135 -15.48 -22.81 -23.66
N ARG A 136 -14.37 -23.55 -23.50
CA ARG A 136 -14.17 -24.53 -22.42
C ARG A 136 -12.72 -24.59 -21.97
N CYS A 137 -12.48 -24.33 -20.69
CA CYS A 137 -11.15 -24.40 -20.10
C CYS A 137 -10.57 -25.81 -20.18
N ARG A 138 -9.37 -25.96 -20.75
CA ARG A 138 -8.67 -27.24 -20.86
C ARG A 138 -8.01 -27.68 -19.56
N HIS A 139 -7.85 -26.79 -18.58
CA HIS A 139 -7.27 -27.10 -17.28
C HIS A 139 -8.31 -27.57 -16.26
N CYS A 140 -9.37 -26.77 -16.03
CA CYS A 140 -10.41 -27.09 -15.03
C CYS A 140 -11.73 -27.61 -15.62
N GLY A 141 -11.88 -27.62 -16.95
CA GLY A 141 -13.08 -28.12 -17.63
C GLY A 141 -14.27 -27.16 -17.65
N ALA A 142 -14.21 -26.03 -16.94
CA ALA A 142 -15.27 -25.03 -16.87
C ALA A 142 -15.63 -24.48 -18.26
N THR A 143 -16.92 -24.21 -18.48
CA THR A 143 -17.45 -23.65 -19.73
C THR A 143 -17.77 -22.17 -19.55
N GLY A 144 -17.70 -21.40 -20.63
CA GLY A 144 -18.01 -19.97 -20.62
C GLY A 144 -16.94 -19.13 -21.31
N VAL A 145 -17.19 -17.82 -21.37
CA VAL A 145 -16.31 -16.84 -22.02
C VAL A 145 -15.13 -16.51 -21.11
N THR A 146 -13.93 -16.56 -21.67
CA THR A 146 -12.69 -16.16 -21.00
C THR A 146 -12.66 -14.64 -20.78
N VAL A 147 -11.83 -14.18 -19.84
CA VAL A 147 -11.54 -12.75 -19.69
C VAL A 147 -10.28 -12.39 -20.45
N GLU A 148 -10.36 -11.42 -21.34
CA GLU A 148 -9.19 -10.88 -22.02
C GLU A 148 -8.42 -9.94 -21.10
N LEU A 149 -7.11 -10.17 -20.98
CA LEU A 149 -6.17 -9.30 -20.29
C LEU A 149 -4.89 -9.19 -21.11
N PHE A 150 -4.25 -8.03 -21.06
CA PHE A 150 -3.02 -7.77 -21.77
C PHE A 150 -1.82 -8.10 -20.89
N ALA A 151 -1.06 -9.13 -21.26
CA ALA A 151 0.20 -9.45 -20.60
C ALA A 151 1.25 -8.38 -20.91
N VAL A 152 2.07 -8.01 -19.92
CA VAL A 152 3.12 -7.01 -20.05
C VAL A 152 4.46 -7.68 -20.32
N ARG A 153 5.13 -7.25 -21.40
CA ARG A 153 6.46 -7.74 -21.77
C ARG A 153 7.49 -7.40 -20.71
N GLN A 154 8.23 -8.42 -20.32
CA GLN A 154 9.28 -8.39 -19.31
C GLN A 154 10.66 -8.26 -19.96
N LYS A 155 11.66 -7.82 -19.19
CA LYS A 155 13.05 -7.81 -19.66
C LYS A 155 13.72 -9.13 -19.31
N LYS A 156 14.55 -9.66 -20.22
CA LYS A 156 15.31 -10.89 -19.99
C LYS A 156 16.17 -10.86 -18.72
N ASP A 157 16.73 -9.70 -18.39
CA ASP A 157 17.57 -9.52 -17.19
C ASP A 157 16.77 -9.44 -15.88
N ASN A 158 15.46 -9.21 -15.96
CA ASN A 158 14.57 -9.13 -14.80
C ASN A 158 13.22 -9.80 -15.16
N PRO A 159 13.20 -11.14 -15.33
CA PRO A 159 11.96 -11.87 -15.60
C PRO A 159 11.02 -11.73 -14.40
N GLY A 160 9.72 -11.70 -14.65
CA GLY A 160 8.69 -11.53 -13.63
C GLY A 160 8.51 -10.12 -13.06
N VAL A 161 9.28 -9.13 -13.53
CA VAL A 161 9.37 -7.79 -12.90
C VAL A 161 8.90 -6.67 -13.84
N LEU A 162 8.11 -5.73 -13.32
CA LEU A 162 7.74 -4.50 -14.02
C LEU A 162 8.91 -3.51 -13.99
N THR A 163 9.57 -3.33 -15.14
CA THR A 163 10.74 -2.43 -15.22
C THR A 163 10.38 -0.96 -15.41
N SER A 164 9.21 -0.67 -15.99
CA SER A 164 8.67 0.68 -16.15
C SER A 164 7.15 0.62 -16.27
N CYS A 165 6.47 1.63 -15.72
CA CYS A 165 5.04 1.82 -15.89
C CYS A 165 4.71 2.09 -17.37
N LEU A 166 3.71 1.39 -17.89
CA LEU A 166 3.22 1.54 -19.27
C LEU A 166 2.48 2.86 -19.49
N SER A 167 1.87 3.44 -18.45
CA SER A 167 1.15 4.72 -18.55
C SER A 167 2.10 5.92 -18.43
N CYS A 168 2.80 6.09 -17.29
CA CYS A 168 3.63 7.29 -17.05
C CYS A 168 5.13 7.10 -17.31
N GLY A 169 5.59 5.90 -17.68
CA GLY A 169 7.02 5.63 -17.89
C GLY A 169 7.88 5.58 -16.62
N ALA A 170 7.29 5.70 -15.42
CA ALA A 170 8.03 5.63 -14.15
C ALA A 170 8.86 4.35 -14.07
N ASN A 171 10.17 4.50 -13.87
CA ASN A 171 11.12 3.41 -13.91
C ASN A 171 11.30 2.74 -12.54
N GLY A 172 11.40 1.42 -12.56
CA GLY A 172 11.92 0.66 -11.42
C GLY A 172 13.40 0.96 -11.19
N ARG A 173 13.88 0.72 -9.97
CA ARG A 173 15.27 0.99 -9.57
C ARG A 173 15.89 -0.23 -8.90
N ARG A 174 17.11 -0.57 -9.28
CA ARG A 174 17.89 -1.59 -8.56
C ARG A 174 18.50 -0.98 -7.31
N MET A 175 18.28 -1.61 -6.15
CA MET A 175 18.88 -1.27 -4.87
C MET A 175 19.64 -2.49 -4.35
N GLY A 176 20.94 -2.53 -4.61
CA GLY A 176 21.78 -3.69 -4.31
C GLY A 176 21.30 -4.94 -5.05
N SER A 177 20.95 -5.99 -4.31
CA SER A 177 20.42 -7.24 -4.85
C SER A 177 18.93 -7.19 -5.18
N ARG A 178 18.17 -6.21 -4.67
CA ARG A 178 16.71 -6.13 -4.86
C ARG A 178 16.34 -5.19 -6.01
N TYR A 179 15.32 -5.56 -6.78
CA TYR A 179 14.72 -4.67 -7.77
C TYR A 179 13.45 -4.02 -7.20
N ARG A 180 13.42 -2.68 -7.19
CA ARG A 180 12.30 -1.88 -6.74
C ARG A 180 11.39 -1.58 -7.95
N GLU A 181 10.30 -2.33 -8.12
CA GLU A 181 9.31 -2.04 -9.18
C GLU A 181 8.64 -0.66 -8.99
N PRO A 182 8.15 -0.02 -10.06
CA PRO A 182 7.40 1.23 -9.97
C PRO A 182 5.96 1.02 -9.49
N ALA A 183 5.44 -0.21 -9.58
CA ALA A 183 4.15 -0.59 -9.03
C ALA A 183 4.30 -1.29 -7.67
N ARG A 184 3.32 -1.13 -6.79
CA ARG A 184 3.29 -1.72 -5.44
C ARG A 184 1.96 -2.40 -5.17
N PRO A 185 1.94 -3.52 -4.42
CA PRO A 185 0.69 -4.10 -3.94
C PRO A 185 -0.16 -3.04 -3.26
N VAL A 186 -1.46 -3.06 -3.56
CA VAL A 186 -2.43 -2.22 -2.85
C VAL A 186 -2.67 -2.87 -1.49
N ARG A 187 -1.82 -2.52 -0.54
CA ARG A 187 -1.91 -2.94 0.86
C ARG A 187 -1.65 -1.74 1.74
N ALA A 188 -2.36 -1.68 2.85
CA ALA A 188 -2.10 -0.67 3.85
C ALA A 188 -1.19 -1.24 4.93
N THR A 189 -0.48 -0.36 5.62
CA THR A 189 0.11 -0.74 6.91
C THR A 189 -1.02 -0.75 7.93
N ASN A 190 -1.36 -1.94 8.46
CA ASN A 190 -2.45 -2.11 9.43
C ASN A 190 -2.46 -1.05 10.53
N VAL A 191 -1.27 -0.67 11.03
CA VAL A 191 -1.13 0.36 12.07
C VAL A 191 -1.64 1.74 11.64
N ALA A 192 -1.44 2.12 10.38
CA ALA A 192 -1.92 3.39 9.85
C ALA A 192 -3.44 3.39 9.69
N ASP A 193 -4.02 2.30 9.18
CA ASP A 193 -5.49 2.15 9.06
C ASP A 193 -6.16 2.22 10.42
N VAL A 194 -5.65 1.43 11.38
CA VAL A 194 -6.14 1.42 12.77
C VAL A 194 -6.01 2.82 13.37
N HIS A 195 -4.92 3.53 13.11
CA HIS A 195 -4.74 4.89 13.61
C HIS A 195 -5.75 5.87 13.03
N VAL A 196 -5.92 5.89 11.71
CA VAL A 196 -6.87 6.79 11.03
C VAL A 196 -8.29 6.53 11.50
N LEU A 197 -8.71 5.27 11.53
CA LEU A 197 -10.05 4.88 11.98
C LEU A 197 -10.24 5.20 13.47
N THR A 198 -9.26 4.92 14.32
CA THR A 198 -9.30 5.27 15.74
C THR A 198 -9.46 6.78 15.93
N GLN A 199 -8.69 7.59 15.20
CA GLN A 199 -8.80 9.04 15.30
C GLN A 199 -10.18 9.52 14.87
N ASP A 200 -10.69 9.04 13.73
CA ASP A 200 -12.00 9.44 13.22
C ASP A 200 -13.14 9.02 14.17
N MET A 201 -13.08 7.79 14.70
CA MET A 201 -14.01 7.30 15.71
C MET A 201 -13.98 8.15 16.98
N VAL A 202 -12.81 8.55 17.48
CA VAL A 202 -12.70 9.41 18.66
C VAL A 202 -13.25 10.81 18.39
N HIS A 203 -13.00 11.38 17.21
CA HIS A 203 -13.49 12.72 16.85
C HIS A 203 -15.01 12.78 16.68
N ASN A 204 -15.62 11.72 16.15
CA ASN A 204 -17.05 11.65 15.88
C ASN A 204 -17.87 10.95 17.00
N SER A 205 -17.19 10.39 18.00
CA SER A 205 -17.84 9.72 19.13
C SER A 205 -18.20 10.71 20.23
N GLU A 206 -19.43 10.62 20.73
CA GLU A 206 -19.85 11.31 21.96
C GLU A 206 -19.05 10.84 23.21
N ARG A 207 -18.39 9.68 23.11
CA ARG A 207 -17.53 9.09 24.16
C ARG A 207 -16.06 9.29 23.84
N GLN A 208 -15.32 9.85 24.80
CA GLN A 208 -13.90 10.21 24.65
C GLN A 208 -12.89 9.07 24.87
N ARG A 209 -13.34 7.82 25.04
CA ARG A 209 -12.44 6.69 25.35
C ARG A 209 -12.68 5.54 24.37
N LEU A 210 -11.64 5.21 23.61
CA LEU A 210 -11.59 4.03 22.74
C LEU A 210 -10.55 3.05 23.30
N LEU A 211 -10.93 1.78 23.42
CA LEU A 211 -10.02 0.68 23.72
C LEU A 211 -9.84 -0.12 22.43
N VAL A 212 -8.58 -0.27 21.99
CA VAL A 212 -8.22 -1.02 20.79
C VAL A 212 -7.53 -2.30 21.23
N PHE A 213 -7.97 -3.44 20.70
CA PHE A 213 -7.40 -4.76 20.95
C PHE A 213 -6.78 -5.29 19.66
N CYS A 214 -5.68 -6.04 19.77
CA CYS A 214 -5.14 -6.84 18.69
C CYS A 214 -5.06 -8.30 19.15
N ASP A 215 -5.17 -9.21 18.19
CA ASP A 215 -5.00 -10.66 18.38
C ASP A 215 -3.60 -11.02 18.89
N ASN A 216 -2.58 -10.29 18.45
CA ASN A 216 -1.20 -10.45 18.89
C ASN A 216 -0.76 -9.35 19.86
N ARG A 217 -0.23 -9.74 21.03
CA ARG A 217 0.30 -8.81 22.05
C ARG A 217 1.52 -8.02 21.58
N GLN A 218 2.37 -8.59 20.74
CA GLN A 218 3.54 -7.90 20.19
C GLN A 218 3.11 -6.83 19.18
N ASP A 219 2.17 -7.18 18.30
CA ASP A 219 1.60 -6.22 17.35
C ASP A 219 0.85 -5.12 18.08
N ALA A 220 0.09 -5.42 19.14
CA ALA A 220 -0.57 -4.40 19.96
C ALA A 220 0.42 -3.41 20.58
N ALA A 221 1.52 -3.92 21.17
CA ALA A 221 2.56 -3.08 21.77
C ALA A 221 3.25 -2.20 20.71
N PHE A 222 3.57 -2.78 19.56
CA PHE A 222 4.19 -2.08 18.44
C PHE A 222 3.27 -0.99 17.86
N GLN A 223 2.01 -1.34 17.62
CA GLN A 223 0.98 -0.42 17.12
C GLN A 223 0.78 0.75 18.09
N ALA A 224 0.66 0.47 19.39
CA ALA A 224 0.50 1.50 20.42
C ALA A 224 1.70 2.47 20.44
N GLY A 225 2.93 1.96 20.35
CA GLY A 225 4.14 2.78 20.26
C GLY A 225 4.13 3.69 19.03
N TRP A 226 3.93 3.09 17.85
CA TRP A 226 3.87 3.83 16.58
C TRP A 226 2.77 4.90 16.58
N MET A 227 1.57 4.57 17.06
CA MET A 227 0.43 5.48 17.14
C MET A 227 0.70 6.65 18.08
N LYS A 228 1.35 6.39 19.23
CA LYS A 228 1.73 7.44 20.19
C LYS A 228 2.71 8.43 19.57
N ASP A 229 3.73 7.93 18.88
CA ASP A 229 4.75 8.78 18.25
C ASP A 229 4.18 9.57 17.06
N HIS A 230 3.32 8.95 16.24
CA HIS A 230 2.67 9.63 15.11
C HIS A 230 1.66 10.68 15.60
N ALA A 231 0.82 10.35 16.59
CA ALA A 231 -0.11 11.30 17.18
C ALA A 231 0.62 12.53 17.73
N ARG A 232 1.75 12.31 18.42
CA ARG A 232 2.60 13.38 18.95
C ARG A 232 3.11 14.31 17.85
N ARG A 233 3.64 13.73 16.78
CA ARG A 233 4.17 14.47 15.63
C ARG A 233 3.08 15.25 14.90
N PHE A 234 1.92 14.64 14.64
CA PHE A 234 0.80 15.33 13.99
C PHE A 234 0.27 16.47 14.86
N ARG A 235 0.17 16.28 16.18
CA ARG A 235 -0.23 17.33 17.11
C ARG A 235 0.78 18.48 17.12
N LEU A 236 2.08 18.19 17.10
CA LEU A 236 3.12 19.21 16.97
C LEU A 236 3.00 19.99 15.66
N ARG A 237 2.78 19.29 14.54
CA ARG A 237 2.52 19.94 13.24
C ARG A 237 1.26 20.78 13.24
N ALA A 238 0.19 20.35 13.91
CA ALA A 238 -1.03 21.14 14.04
C ALA A 238 -0.77 22.45 14.82
N LEU A 239 0.06 22.41 15.87
CA LEU A 239 0.50 23.62 16.58
C LEU A 239 1.37 24.52 15.69
N MET A 240 2.29 23.94 14.91
CA MET A 240 3.10 24.69 13.95
C MET A 240 2.23 25.38 12.90
N MET A 241 1.30 24.63 12.29
CA MET A 241 0.35 25.16 11.31
C MET A 241 -0.54 26.24 11.90
N GLY A 242 -1.04 26.06 13.13
CA GLY A 242 -1.75 27.11 13.86
C GLY A 242 -0.92 28.37 14.03
N GLY A 243 0.39 28.21 14.26
CA GLY A 243 1.37 29.30 14.32
C GLY A 243 1.54 30.06 13.00
N LEU A 244 1.55 29.33 11.90
CA LEU A 244 1.81 29.85 10.54
C LEU A 244 0.55 30.40 9.85
N LYS A 245 -0.65 30.18 10.40
CA LYS A 245 -1.91 30.71 9.84
C LYS A 245 -1.92 32.25 9.77
N ASP A 246 -1.27 32.90 10.73
CA ASP A 246 -1.28 34.36 10.86
C ASP A 246 -0.17 35.03 10.01
N GLY A 247 0.66 34.24 9.34
CA GLY A 247 1.78 34.70 8.52
C GLY A 247 3.07 33.92 8.74
N PRO A 248 4.13 34.23 7.96
CA PRO A 248 5.43 33.58 8.10
C PRO A 248 6.06 33.93 9.46
N LEU A 249 6.62 32.92 10.13
CA LEU A 249 7.33 33.06 11.41
C LEU A 249 8.77 32.55 11.27
N SER A 250 9.69 33.15 12.03
CA SER A 250 11.02 32.56 12.20
C SER A 250 10.92 31.24 12.98
N VAL A 251 11.87 30.32 12.79
CA VAL A 251 11.95 29.06 13.56
C VAL A 251 11.94 29.32 15.06
N GLY A 252 12.61 30.39 15.50
CA GLY A 252 12.68 30.78 16.91
C GLY A 252 11.32 31.20 17.45
N ASP A 253 10.59 32.03 16.69
CA ASP A 253 9.27 32.53 17.10
C ASP A 253 8.22 31.43 17.08
N LEU A 254 8.28 30.53 16.08
CA LEU A 254 7.42 29.35 16.02
C LEU A 254 7.67 28.41 17.21
N SER A 255 8.93 28.18 17.54
CA SER A 255 9.30 27.36 18.72
C SER A 255 8.82 27.99 20.02
N ARG A 256 8.92 29.32 20.16
CA ARG A 256 8.43 30.05 21.34
C ARG A 256 6.91 29.97 21.46
N ARG A 257 6.17 30.17 20.36
CA ARG A 257 4.71 30.04 20.37
C ARG A 257 4.24 28.65 20.81
N ILE A 258 4.93 27.60 20.39
CA ILE A 258 4.65 26.23 20.84
C ILE A 258 5.02 26.05 22.31
N ASP A 259 6.17 26.58 22.75
CA ASP A 259 6.61 26.55 24.15
C ASP A 259 5.58 27.21 25.08
N ASP A 260 5.04 28.37 24.70
CA ASP A 260 4.01 29.08 25.45
C ASP A 260 2.72 28.24 25.57
N ALA A 261 2.32 27.57 24.50
CA ALA A 261 1.16 26.66 24.51
C ALA A 261 1.38 25.46 25.44
N LEU A 262 2.61 24.91 25.47
CA LEU A 262 2.97 23.81 26.37
C LEU A 262 3.20 24.25 27.82
N GLU A 263 3.54 25.50 28.07
CA GLU A 263 3.61 26.03 29.44
C GLU A 263 2.20 26.24 30.00
N ALA A 264 1.27 26.72 29.17
CA ALA A 264 -0.12 26.95 29.56
C ALA A 264 -0.91 25.66 29.81
N ASP A 265 -0.54 24.55 29.14
CA ASP A 265 -1.18 23.25 29.29
C ASP A 265 -0.15 22.16 29.62
N GLU A 266 -0.01 21.85 30.91
CA GLU A 266 0.90 20.80 31.38
C GLU A 266 0.53 19.41 30.85
N SER A 267 -0.76 19.11 30.67
CA SER A 267 -1.20 17.82 30.14
C SER A 267 -0.72 17.63 28.70
N LEU A 268 -0.91 18.67 27.89
CA LEU A 268 -0.40 18.74 26.52
C LEU A 268 1.14 18.65 26.50
N SER A 269 1.81 19.33 27.43
CA SER A 269 3.27 19.28 27.58
C SER A 269 3.78 17.87 27.85
N ARG A 270 3.18 17.15 28.81
CA ARG A 270 3.56 15.78 29.14
C ARG A 270 3.30 14.82 27.98
N ALA A 271 2.24 15.07 27.20
CA ALA A 271 1.94 14.27 26.02
C ALA A 271 2.93 14.53 24.87
N LEU A 272 3.35 15.78 24.65
CA LEU A 272 4.13 16.17 23.48
C LEU A 272 5.65 16.16 23.65
N VAL A 273 6.15 16.34 24.87
CA VAL A 273 7.60 16.37 25.15
C VAL A 273 7.99 15.49 26.33
N PRO A 274 7.53 14.21 26.42
CA PRO A 274 7.79 13.35 27.57
C PRO A 274 9.28 13.20 27.88
N GLU A 275 10.16 13.29 26.88
CA GLU A 275 11.61 13.26 27.04
C GLU A 275 12.12 14.37 27.96
N VAL A 276 11.54 15.57 27.90
CA VAL A 276 11.93 16.69 28.76
C VAL A 276 11.51 16.42 30.20
N TRP A 277 10.30 15.91 30.39
CA TRP A 277 9.73 15.57 31.70
C TRP A 277 10.45 14.40 32.39
N LEU A 278 11.03 13.48 31.62
CA LEU A 278 11.84 12.37 32.14
C LEU A 278 13.21 12.82 32.63
N VAL A 279 13.80 13.84 32.00
CA VAL A 279 15.18 14.27 32.27
C VAL A 279 15.24 15.39 33.31
N VAL A 280 14.26 16.30 33.33
CA VAL A 280 14.24 17.45 34.24
C VAL A 280 12.87 17.56 34.92
N ARG A 281 12.86 17.73 36.24
CA ARG A 281 11.63 18.03 36.99
C ARG A 281 11.25 19.51 36.78
N LYS A 282 9.95 19.77 36.59
CA LYS A 282 9.42 21.14 36.46
C LYS A 282 9.53 21.91 37.78
N GLU A 283 9.16 21.28 38.89
CA GLU A 283 9.21 21.86 40.22
C GLU A 283 10.63 21.87 40.81
N GLY A 284 11.00 22.96 41.48
CA GLY A 284 12.30 23.10 42.15
C GLY A 284 13.51 23.25 41.22
N GLY A 285 13.31 23.31 39.90
CA GLY A 285 14.37 23.30 38.90
C GLY A 285 14.91 24.67 38.45
N GLY A 286 14.44 25.79 39.03
CA GLY A 286 14.95 27.13 38.71
C GLY A 286 14.90 27.52 37.23
N GLY A 287 13.84 27.12 36.50
CA GLY A 287 13.69 27.38 35.06
C GLY A 287 14.44 26.40 34.13
N ARG A 288 15.16 25.40 34.67
CA ARG A 288 15.89 24.41 33.86
C ARG A 288 14.98 23.57 32.96
N HIS A 289 13.76 23.28 33.41
CA HIS A 289 12.76 22.55 32.61
C HIS A 289 12.34 23.35 31.37
N GLU A 290 12.09 24.65 31.53
CA GLU A 290 11.75 25.57 30.42
C GLU A 290 12.91 25.64 29.41
N GLN A 291 14.15 25.72 29.86
CA GLN A 291 15.33 25.74 28.99
C GLN A 291 15.45 24.46 28.15
N GLU A 292 15.31 23.29 28.77
CA GLU A 292 15.35 22.01 28.05
C GLU A 292 14.16 21.85 27.10
N ARG A 293 12.97 22.30 27.50
CA ARG A 293 11.79 22.27 26.62
C ARG A 293 11.99 23.14 25.38
N ARG A 294 12.47 24.37 25.53
CA ARG A 294 12.78 25.27 24.40
C ARG A 294 13.82 24.67 23.46
N LYS A 295 14.89 24.09 24.02
CA LYS A 295 15.92 23.43 23.24
C LYS A 295 15.35 22.26 22.44
N PHE A 296 14.56 21.40 23.09
CA PHE A 296 13.89 20.27 22.46
C PHE A 296 12.97 20.70 21.32
N LEU A 297 12.09 21.68 21.58
CA LEU A 297 11.13 22.18 20.59
C LEU A 297 11.83 22.77 19.37
N ARG A 298 12.90 23.54 19.56
CA ARG A 298 13.68 24.09 18.45
C ARG A 298 14.25 23.00 17.54
N ILE A 299 14.74 21.89 18.13
CA ILE A 299 15.23 20.73 17.36
C ILE A 299 14.08 20.08 16.59
N GLN A 300 12.91 19.90 17.22
CA GLN A 300 11.76 19.28 16.55
C GLN A 300 11.23 20.14 15.40
N VAL A 301 11.11 21.46 15.59
CA VAL A 301 10.67 22.37 14.51
C VAL A 301 11.65 22.32 13.34
N LEU A 302 12.96 22.44 13.58
CA LEU A 302 13.98 22.33 12.53
C LEU A 302 13.92 20.97 11.81
N ARG A 303 13.70 19.89 12.56
CA ARG A 303 13.52 18.56 11.98
C ARG A 303 12.31 18.52 11.07
N GLU A 304 11.16 19.08 11.46
CA GLU A 304 9.99 19.09 10.59
C GLU A 304 10.19 19.91 9.31
N GLU A 305 10.85 21.07 9.39
CA GLU A 305 11.13 21.93 8.22
C GLU A 305 12.12 21.28 7.23
N THR A 306 13.07 20.50 7.73
CA THR A 306 14.13 19.89 6.90
C THR A 306 13.75 18.53 6.32
N LEU A 307 12.62 17.95 6.74
CA LEU A 307 12.12 16.68 6.22
C LEU A 307 11.22 16.91 4.99
N SER A 308 11.48 16.18 3.90
CA SER A 308 10.71 16.27 2.66
C SER A 308 9.22 15.95 2.86
N SER A 309 8.34 16.67 2.19
CA SER A 309 6.89 16.40 2.14
C SER A 309 6.53 15.04 1.53
N ARG A 310 7.42 14.46 0.68
CA ARG A 310 7.24 13.15 0.03
C ARG A 310 7.97 12.03 0.77
N GLN A 311 7.74 11.91 2.07
CA GLN A 311 8.26 10.77 2.84
C GLN A 311 7.34 9.55 2.73
N ALA A 312 7.91 8.42 2.31
CA ALA A 312 7.34 7.12 2.62
C ALA A 312 7.68 6.82 4.08
N PHE A 313 6.72 6.98 4.97
CA PHE A 313 6.85 6.52 6.36
C PHE A 313 6.68 4.99 6.41
N GLY A 314 7.69 4.28 5.90
CA GLY A 314 7.86 2.88 6.22
C GLY A 314 8.32 2.72 7.67
N LEU A 315 8.06 1.55 8.26
CA LEU A 315 8.52 1.19 9.60
C LEU A 315 10.04 0.94 9.67
N GLU A 316 10.72 0.84 8.52
CA GLU A 316 12.14 0.48 8.38
C GLU A 316 13.13 1.43 9.10
N PRO A 317 12.94 2.75 9.20
CA PRO A 317 13.89 3.64 9.90
C PRO A 317 13.89 3.50 11.43
N TRP A 318 12.92 2.78 12.03
CA TRP A 318 12.70 2.75 13.47
C TRP A 318 13.23 1.47 14.13
N GLY A 319 13.67 0.49 13.33
CA GLY A 319 14.31 -0.75 13.80
C GLY A 319 15.83 -0.68 13.91
N VAL A 320 16.45 0.48 13.63
CA VAL A 320 17.88 0.71 13.89
C VAL A 320 17.99 1.73 15.03
N ALA A 321 17.63 1.28 16.23
CA ALA A 321 18.15 1.86 17.45
C ALA A 321 19.33 0.98 17.89
N LEU A 322 20.50 1.60 18.03
CA LEU A 322 21.58 1.08 18.86
C LEU A 322 21.08 0.90 20.30
#